data_AF-A0A7W3TK02-F1
#
_entry.id   AF-A0A7W3TK02-F1
#
_cell.length_a   1.000
_cell.length_b   1.000
_cell.length_c   1.000
_cell.angle_alpha   90.00
_cell.angle_beta   90.00
_cell.angle_gamma   90.00
#
_symmetry.space_group_name_H-M   'P 1'
#
loop_
_entity.id
_entity.type
_entity.pdbx_description
1 polymer ?
#
loop_
_entity_poly.entity_id
_entity_poly.type
_entity_poly.pdbx_seq_one_letter_code
_entity_poly.pdbx_strand_id
1 'polypeptide(L)' 'MSAGAPTQHRVVFDFEIDFSNGGGLQGQGFRLDIEGDAIDDAALADYIVRDLRLLMVGEVRILDKRIIREAHKRVGT' A
#
# COMPACT_ATOMS: atom_id res chain seq x y z
N MET A 1 0.53 -33.03 3.11
CA MET A 1 1.28 -31.98 3.86
C MET A 1 0.71 -30.64 3.42
N SER A 2 -0.12 -29.99 4.22
CA SER A 2 -0.54 -28.62 3.90
C SER A 2 0.62 -27.68 4.20
N ALA A 3 1.18 -27.07 3.16
CA ALA A 3 2.06 -25.92 3.35
C ALA A 3 1.31 -24.89 4.21
N GLY A 4 1.90 -24.48 5.33
CA GLY A 4 1.36 -23.40 6.14
C GLY A 4 1.11 -22.19 5.24
N ALA A 5 -0.04 -21.53 5.39
CA ALA A 5 -0.33 -20.34 4.59
C ALA A 5 0.85 -19.36 4.75
N PRO A 6 1.37 -18.79 3.65
CA PRO A 6 2.51 -17.88 3.73
C PRO A 6 2.18 -16.76 4.72
N THR A 7 3.15 -16.37 5.54
CA THR A 7 3.04 -15.23 6.45
C THR A 7 2.72 -14.00 5.61
N GLN A 8 1.49 -13.52 5.70
CA GLN A 8 1.03 -12.35 4.95
C GLN A 8 1.42 -11.10 5.72
N HIS A 9 2.24 -10.27 5.08
CA HIS A 9 2.58 -8.94 5.58
C HIS A 9 1.70 -7.92 4.88
N ARG A 10 1.32 -6.89 5.63
CA ARG A 10 0.67 -5.71 5.11
C ARG A 10 1.49 -4.50 5.45
N VAL A 11 1.53 -3.55 4.55
CA VAL A 11 2.06 -2.23 4.82
C VAL A 11 0.89 -1.30 5.13
N VAL A 12 1.02 -0.56 6.24
CA VAL A 12 0.10 0.50 6.65
C VAL A 12 0.83 1.82 6.47
N PHE A 13 0.22 2.77 5.78
CA PHE A 13 0.84 4.05 5.48
C PHE A 13 -0.21 5.12 5.17
N ASP A 14 0.23 6.36 5.29
CA ASP A 14 -0.47 7.54 4.83
C ASP A 14 0.18 8.01 3.53
N PHE A 15 -0.58 8.69 2.68
CA PHE A 15 -0.03 9.23 1.45
C PHE A 15 -0.64 10.59 1.07
N GLU A 16 0.18 11.39 0.40
CA GLU A 16 -0.23 12.61 -0.28
C GLU A 16 0.20 12.54 -1.74
N ILE A 17 -0.67 13.00 -2.63
CA ILE A 17 -0.40 13.11 -4.07
C ILE A 17 -0.71 14.52 -4.51
N ASP A 18 0.28 15.17 -5.13
CA ASP A 18 0.08 16.42 -5.85
C ASP A 18 -0.06 16.12 -7.35
N PHE A 19 -1.10 16.66 -7.98
CA PHE A 19 -1.28 16.50 -9.42
C PHE A 19 -0.68 17.68 -10.18
N SER A 20 -0.04 17.39 -11.32
CA SER A 20 0.59 18.41 -12.16
C SER A 20 -0.42 19.35 -12.83
N ASN A 21 -1.70 18.99 -12.84
CA ASN A 21 -2.81 19.83 -13.32
C ASN A 21 -3.52 20.60 -12.18
N GLY A 22 -2.98 20.54 -10.95
CA GLY A 22 -3.52 21.21 -9.78
C GLY A 22 -4.47 20.33 -8.96
N GLY A 23 -4.52 20.61 -7.66
CA GLY A 23 -5.22 19.79 -6.67
C GLY A 23 -4.37 18.63 -6.15
N GLY A 24 -4.96 17.80 -5.29
CA GLY A 24 -4.27 16.68 -4.68
C GLY A 24 -5.21 15.62 -4.10
N LEU A 25 -4.63 14.49 -3.69
CA LEU A 25 -5.33 13.38 -3.05
C LEU A 25 -4.56 12.94 -1.80
N GLN A 26 -5.29 12.71 -0.72
CA GLN A 26 -4.75 12.24 0.56
C GLN A 26 -5.42 10.93 0.96
N GLY A 27 -4.63 10.02 1.52
CA GLY A 27 -5.11 8.81 2.21
C GLY A 27 -4.46 8.63 3.57
N GLN A 28 -5.20 8.09 4.54
CA GLN A 28 -4.74 7.83 5.91
C GLN A 28 -5.02 6.39 6.32
N GLY A 29 -4.06 5.76 7.00
CA GLY A 29 -4.14 4.38 7.49
C GLY A 29 -4.38 3.36 6.38
N PHE A 30 -3.95 3.67 5.15
CA PHE A 30 -4.15 2.84 3.98
C PHE A 30 -3.38 1.53 4.13
N ARG A 31 -3.93 0.42 3.61
CA ARG A 31 -3.33 -0.91 3.78
C ARG A 31 -3.20 -1.62 2.45
N LEU A 32 -2.02 -2.15 2.19
CA LEU A 32 -1.75 -3.00 1.03
C LEU A 32 -1.10 -4.31 1.48
N ASP A 33 -1.52 -5.41 0.87
CA ASP A 33 -0.83 -6.69 1.00
C ASP A 33 0.50 -6.61 0.23
N ILE A 34 1.58 -7.10 0.85
CA ILE A 34 2.90 -7.14 0.22
C ILE A 34 3.49 -8.55 0.27
N GLU A 35 4.25 -8.89 -0.76
CA GLU A 35 5.12 -10.08 -0.73
C GLU A 35 6.38 -9.76 0.07
N GLY A 36 6.79 -10.65 0.98
CA GLY A 36 7.94 -10.42 1.86
C GLY A 36 7.62 -9.52 3.05
N ASP A 37 8.64 -8.96 3.69
CA ASP A 37 8.54 -8.17 4.94
C ASP A 37 9.06 -6.73 4.79
N ALA A 38 9.29 -6.28 3.55
CA ALA A 38 9.77 -4.95 3.21
C ALA A 38 9.22 -4.47 1.86
N ILE A 39 9.01 -3.16 1.74
CA ILE A 39 8.71 -2.47 0.48
C ILE A 39 9.21 -1.03 0.58
N ASP A 40 9.79 -0.49 -0.50
CA ASP A 40 10.22 0.91 -0.55
C ASP A 40 9.07 1.86 -0.92
N ASP A 41 9.28 3.16 -0.70
CA ASP A 41 8.24 4.16 -0.91
C ASP A 41 7.93 4.40 -2.39
N ALA A 42 8.90 4.19 -3.28
CA ALA A 42 8.71 4.36 -4.72
C ALA A 42 7.80 3.26 -5.28
N ALA A 43 8.02 2.01 -4.88
CA ALA A 43 7.16 0.88 -5.22
C ALA A 43 5.74 1.06 -4.66
N LEU A 44 5.59 1.60 -3.45
CA LEU A 44 4.27 1.96 -2.91
C LEU A 44 3.59 3.06 -3.70
N ALA A 45 4.30 4.13 -4.04
CA ALA A 45 3.78 5.19 -4.88
C ALA A 45 3.27 4.64 -6.22
N ASP A 46 4.08 3.81 -6.88
CA ASP A 46 3.70 3.16 -8.14
C ASP A 46 2.44 2.30 -8.01
N TYR A 47 2.31 1.53 -6.93
CA TYR A 47 1.10 0.76 -6.66
C TYR A 47 -0.14 1.63 -6.53
N ILE A 48 -0.06 2.71 -5.75
CA ILE A 48 -1.19 3.64 -5.56
C ILE A 48 -1.61 4.24 -6.90
N VAL A 49 -0.66 4.78 -7.66
CA VAL A 49 -0.93 5.43 -8.95
C VAL A 49 -1.57 4.46 -9.93
N ARG A 50 -1.03 3.24 -10.03
CA ARG A 50 -1.52 2.21 -10.95
C ARG A 50 -2.90 1.70 -10.56
N ASP A 51 -3.09 1.34 -9.30
CA ASP A 51 -4.30 0.64 -8.86
C ASP A 51 -5.50 1.60 -8.72
N LEU A 52 -5.26 2.86 -8.33
CA LEU A 52 -6.27 3.93 -8.36
C LEU A 52 -6.43 4.57 -9.74
N ARG A 53 -5.61 4.17 -10.73
CA ARG A 53 -5.64 4.64 -12.13
C ARG A 53 -5.56 6.16 -12.24
N LEU A 54 -4.65 6.75 -11.46
CA LEU A 54 -4.46 8.19 -11.40
C LEU A 54 -3.69 8.68 -12.64
N LEU A 55 -4.07 9.85 -13.13
CA LEU A 55 -3.41 10.54 -14.24
C LEU A 55 -2.79 11.84 -13.75
N MET A 56 -1.75 12.31 -14.44
CA MET A 56 -1.09 13.59 -14.17
C MET A 56 -0.53 13.71 -12.73
N VAL A 57 -0.04 12.60 -12.18
CA VAL A 57 0.64 12.60 -10.89
C VAL A 57 1.96 13.35 -11.01
N GLY A 58 2.17 14.34 -10.15
CA GLY A 58 3.41 15.11 -10.06
C GLY A 58 4.34 14.55 -9.00
N GLU A 59 3.88 14.53 -7.75
CA GLU A 59 4.65 14.03 -6.60
C GLU A 59 3.78 13.12 -5.74
N VAL A 60 4.40 12.07 -5.19
CA VAL A 60 3.79 11.19 -4.19
C VAL A 60 4.69 11.18 -2.96
N ARG A 61 4.10 11.43 -1.80
CA ARG A 61 4.76 11.33 -0.49
C ARG A 61 4.13 10.21 0.32
N ILE A 62 4.96 9.30 0.82
CA ILE A 62 4.55 8.22 1.73
C ILE A 62 4.93 8.64 3.15
N LEU A 63 3.98 8.51 4.07
CA LEU A 63 4.08 8.96 5.46
C LEU A 63 3.68 7.82 6.39
N ASP A 64 4.18 7.83 7.63
CA ASP A 64 3.81 6.89 8.71
C ASP A 64 3.83 5.40 8.32
N LYS A 65 4.70 5.04 7.37
CA LYS A 65 4.83 3.69 6.84
C LYS A 65 5.29 2.72 7.91
N ARG A 66 4.54 1.65 8.10
CA ARG A 66 4.90 0.52 8.96
C ARG A 66 4.39 -0.79 8.38
N ILE A 67 5.13 -1.87 8.61
CA ILE A 67 4.75 -3.21 8.18
C ILE A 67 4.15 -3.95 9.37
N ILE A 68 2.98 -4.54 9.16
CA ILE A 68 2.28 -5.35 10.14
C ILE A 68 2.16 -6.78 9.63
N ARG A 69 2.16 -7.73 10.57
CA ARG A 69 1.80 -9.13 10.31
C ARG A 69 0.33 -9.30 10.65
N GLU A 70 -0.50 -9.53 9.65
CA GLU A 70 -1.94 -9.78 9.86
C GLU A 70 -2.29 -11.10 9.17
N ALA A 71 -2.64 -12.13 9.95
CA ALA A 71 -3.22 -13.33 9.36
C ALA A 71 -4.58 -12.95 8.78
N HIS A 72 -4.79 -13.09 7.47
CA HIS A 72 -6.13 -12.95 6.88
C HIS A 72 -7.10 -13.78 7.72
N LYS A 73 -8.21 -13.16 8.16
CA LYS A 73 -9.33 -13.94 8.67
C LYS A 73 -9.72 -14.91 7.57
N ARG A 74 -9.36 -16.19 7.72
CA ARG A 74 -10.04 -17.25 6.99
C ARG A 74 -11.51 -17.09 7.38
N VAL A 75 -12.35 -16.70 6.42
CA VAL A 75 -13.78 -17.00 6.51
C VAL A 75 -13.82 -18.52 6.55
N GLY A 76 -13.97 -19.05 7.76
CA GLY A 76 -13.95 -20.47 8.03
C GLY A 76 -15.29 -21.09 7.66
N THR A 77 -15.19 -22.18 6.90
CA THR A 77 -16.17 -23.24 6.62
C THR A 77 -17.41 -22.86 5.84
#